data_AF-F1LFJ2-F1
#
_entry.id   AF-F1LFJ2-F1
#
_cell.length_a   1.000
_cell.length_b   1.000
_cell.length_c   1.000
_cell.angle_alpha   90.00
_cell.angle_beta   90.00
_cell.angle_gamma   90.00
#
_symmetry.space_group_name_H-M   'P 1'
#
loop_
_entity.id
_entity.type
_entity.pdbx_description
1 polymer ?
#
loop_
_entity_poly.entity_id
_entity_poly.type
_entity_poly.pdbx_seq_one_letter_code
_entity_poly.pdbx_strand_id
1 'polypeptide(L)'
;MCTCPTNDTCTSLHGDLNGTICLCFFNKKNGHVWPCYPPDFWIERRCKTCSSLGDCVFSDGDGDLACVCAPIIRMCVRIDEAIRDTDDTSDSNATATGKSALRLADRIIKMWEISSTTEPPRIIKEQEQKEKAFGLKGMSDPIAIKAKASENLIFAVNNLNDTDKSSISYSKQEFITKCSFNGRQCSVETFLLTLATT
;
A
#
# COMPACT_ATOMS: atom_id res chain seq x y z
N MET A 1 9.90 -7.11 3.26
CA MET A 1 10.84 -6.26 4.03
C MET A 1 10.07 -5.25 4.86
N CYS A 2 10.61 -4.80 5.99
CA CYS A 2 10.14 -3.59 6.64
C CYS A 2 11.39 -2.76 6.99
N THR A 3 11.35 -1.45 6.79
CA THR A 3 12.41 -0.56 7.27
C THR A 3 11.91 0.12 8.53
N CYS A 4 12.66 0.00 9.63
CA CYS A 4 12.42 0.78 10.84
C CYS A 4 13.51 1.85 10.93
N PRO A 5 13.28 3.08 10.42
CA PRO A 5 14.27 4.15 10.50
C PRO A 5 14.56 4.57 11.94
N THR A 6 13.60 4.30 12.83
CA THR A 6 13.67 4.59 14.27
C THR A 6 13.07 3.41 15.04
N ASN A 7 13.33 3.34 16.35
CA ASN A 7 12.75 2.28 17.19
C ASN A 7 11.21 2.30 17.21
N ASP A 8 10.58 3.44 16.91
CA ASP A 8 9.13 3.62 17.08
C ASP A 8 8.33 3.55 15.78
N THR A 9 8.98 3.53 14.61
CA THR A 9 8.27 3.56 13.32
C THR A 9 8.88 2.59 12.33
N CYS A 10 8.02 1.74 11.73
CA CYS A 10 8.40 0.82 10.67
C CYS A 10 7.49 0.98 9.45
N THR A 11 8.05 0.78 8.25
CA THR A 11 7.34 0.83 6.97
C THR A 11 7.50 -0.50 6.25
N SER A 12 6.41 -1.11 5.79
CA SER A 12 6.46 -2.34 5.00
C SER A 12 6.92 -2.08 3.56
N LEU A 13 7.92 -2.82 3.12
CA LEU A 13 8.47 -2.91 1.76
C LEU A 13 8.17 -4.31 1.17
N HIS A 14 7.79 -4.38 -0.10
CA HIS A 14 7.73 -5.66 -0.83
C HIS A 14 9.14 -6.06 -1.29
N GLY A 15 9.69 -7.20 -0.85
CA GLY A 15 11.05 -7.65 -1.21
C GLY A 15 11.78 -8.55 -0.19
N ASP A 16 12.92 -9.11 -0.64
CA ASP A 16 13.72 -10.25 -0.13
C ASP A 16 14.14 -10.25 1.36
N LEU A 17 14.43 -11.45 1.87
CA LEU A 17 14.43 -11.90 3.28
C LEU A 17 15.52 -11.35 4.24
N ASN A 18 16.27 -10.30 3.88
CA ASN A 18 17.45 -9.84 4.66
C ASN A 18 17.19 -8.65 5.62
N GLY A 19 15.94 -8.26 5.85
CA GLY A 19 15.57 -7.13 6.72
C GLY A 19 14.97 -7.55 8.07
N THR A 20 14.94 -6.63 9.03
CA THR A 20 14.25 -6.81 10.32
C THR A 20 12.76 -7.10 10.09
N ILE A 21 12.22 -8.09 10.82
CA ILE A 21 10.79 -8.45 10.76
C ILE A 21 10.00 -7.39 11.53
N CYS A 22 8.89 -6.90 10.97
CA CYS A 22 7.94 -6.05 11.70
C CYS A 22 6.56 -6.67 11.69
N LEU A 23 5.80 -6.37 12.73
CA LEU A 23 4.42 -6.77 12.87
C LEU A 23 3.52 -5.59 12.50
N CYS A 24 2.55 -5.86 11.63
CA CYS A 24 1.69 -4.85 11.04
C CYS A 24 0.22 -5.24 11.18
N PHE A 25 -0.65 -4.24 11.26
CA PHE A 25 -2.09 -4.45 11.11
C PHE A 25 -2.43 -4.61 9.62
N PHE A 26 -3.12 -5.69 9.28
CA PHE A 26 -3.61 -5.95 7.93
C PHE A 26 -5.12 -5.82 7.86
N ASN A 27 -5.60 -4.87 7.07
CA ASN A 27 -7.01 -4.70 6.80
C ASN A 27 -7.43 -5.56 5.59
N LYS A 28 -8.12 -6.66 5.86
CA LYS A 28 -8.60 -7.60 4.84
C LYS A 28 -9.55 -6.96 3.81
N LYS A 29 -10.23 -5.86 4.12
CA LYS A 29 -11.23 -5.25 3.22
C LYS A 29 -10.58 -4.47 2.07
N ASN A 30 -9.48 -3.78 2.34
CA ASN A 30 -8.82 -2.90 1.38
C ASN A 30 -7.35 -3.28 1.08
N GLY A 31 -6.84 -4.33 1.74
CA GLY A 31 -5.46 -4.79 1.57
C GLY A 31 -4.41 -3.88 2.21
N HIS A 32 -4.81 -2.94 3.07
CA HIS A 32 -3.89 -1.98 3.67
C HIS A 32 -3.09 -2.60 4.83
N VAL A 33 -1.79 -2.32 4.87
CA VAL A 33 -0.84 -2.86 5.86
C VAL A 33 -0.26 -1.71 6.69
N TRP A 34 -0.98 -1.27 7.71
CA TRP A 34 -0.56 -0.15 8.57
C TRP A 34 -1.46 -0.04 9.81
N PRO A 35 -0.93 0.36 10.98
CA PRO A 35 0.48 0.69 11.27
C PRO A 35 1.36 -0.55 11.47
N CYS A 36 2.68 -0.34 11.40
CA CYS A 36 3.71 -1.38 11.57
C CYS A 36 4.70 -0.97 12.67
N TYR A 37 5.05 -1.92 13.54
CA TYR A 37 6.01 -1.72 14.64
C TYR A 37 6.99 -2.90 14.76
N PRO A 38 8.16 -2.71 15.39
CA PRO A 38 9.06 -3.81 15.70
C PRO A 38 8.38 -4.84 16.63
N PRO A 39 8.77 -6.13 16.59
CA PRO A 39 8.15 -7.18 17.40
C PRO A 39 8.19 -6.89 18.90
N ASP A 40 9.21 -6.18 19.39
CA ASP A 40 9.36 -5.83 20.80
C ASP A 40 8.27 -4.89 21.34
N PHE A 41 7.57 -4.18 20.45
CA PHE A 41 6.42 -3.34 20.82
C PHE A 41 5.13 -4.15 20.99
N TRP A 42 5.15 -5.43 20.66
CA TRP A 42 4.00 -6.31 20.72
C TRP A 42 4.10 -7.24 21.91
N ILE A 43 3.01 -7.32 22.67
CA ILE A 43 2.95 -8.07 23.92
C ILE A 43 1.80 -9.06 23.81
N GLU A 44 2.08 -10.34 24.07
CA GLU A 44 1.03 -11.34 24.24
C GLU A 44 0.24 -11.05 25.52
N ARG A 45 -1.09 -11.00 25.39
CA ARG A 45 -2.03 -10.72 26.47
C ARG A 45 -3.26 -11.61 26.31
N ARG A 46 -4.17 -11.50 27.28
CA ARG A 46 -5.53 -12.04 27.13
C ARG A 46 -6.56 -10.92 26.97
N CYS A 47 -7.39 -11.05 25.94
CA CYS A 47 -8.42 -10.11 25.56
C CYS A 47 -9.80 -10.61 25.98
N LYS A 48 -10.68 -9.69 26.40
CA LYS A 48 -12.06 -10.01 26.82
C LYS A 48 -12.95 -10.36 25.63
N THR A 49 -12.90 -9.53 24.60
CA THR A 49 -13.79 -9.62 23.43
C THR A 49 -13.01 -9.34 22.16
N CYS A 50 -13.20 -10.20 21.15
CA CYS A 50 -12.65 -10.03 19.81
C CYS A 50 -13.76 -10.19 18.77
N SER A 51 -13.66 -9.45 17.67
CA SER A 51 -14.53 -9.59 16.51
C SER A 51 -14.26 -10.91 15.77
N SER A 52 -15.18 -11.29 14.88
CA SER A 52 -14.99 -12.44 13.97
C SER A 52 -13.83 -12.26 13.00
N LEU A 53 -13.39 -11.01 12.77
CA LEU A 53 -12.24 -10.69 11.92
C LEU A 53 -10.91 -10.73 12.68
N GLY A 54 -10.94 -10.86 14.01
CA GLY A 54 -9.76 -10.96 14.87
C GLY A 54 -9.41 -9.67 15.61
N ASP A 55 -10.07 -8.54 15.34
CA ASP A 55 -9.86 -7.28 16.07
C ASP A 55 -10.35 -7.40 17.51
N CYS A 56 -9.46 -7.20 18.48
CA CYS A 56 -9.78 -7.32 19.91
C CYS A 56 -9.80 -5.97 20.62
N VAL A 57 -10.66 -5.86 21.64
CA VAL A 57 -10.65 -4.70 22.54
C VAL A 57 -9.40 -4.75 23.42
N PHE A 58 -8.67 -3.64 23.46
CA PHE A 58 -7.49 -3.52 24.31
C PHE A 58 -7.84 -3.67 25.79
N SER A 59 -7.18 -4.62 26.45
CA SER A 59 -7.36 -4.96 27.85
C SER A 59 -6.01 -5.20 28.52
N ASP A 60 -5.95 -4.98 29.83
CA ASP A 60 -4.75 -5.21 30.64
C ASP A 60 -4.56 -6.67 31.07
N GLY A 61 -5.20 -7.62 30.37
CA GLY A 61 -4.98 -9.06 30.55
C GLY A 61 -6.11 -9.81 31.27
N ASP A 62 -7.22 -9.15 31.55
CA ASP A 62 -8.37 -9.72 32.27
C ASP A 62 -9.36 -10.45 31.34
N GLY A 63 -8.87 -11.27 30.40
CA GLY A 63 -9.73 -11.96 29.43
C GLY A 63 -9.33 -13.42 29.24
N ASP A 64 -10.10 -14.13 28.42
CA ASP A 64 -9.84 -15.55 28.12
C ASP A 64 -9.16 -15.74 26.76
N LEU A 65 -9.33 -14.80 25.82
CA LEU A 65 -8.88 -14.97 24.44
C LEU A 65 -7.40 -14.61 24.30
N ALA A 66 -6.58 -15.51 23.76
CA ALA A 66 -5.20 -15.20 23.41
C ALA A 66 -5.14 -14.09 22.33
N CYS A 67 -4.38 -13.04 22.62
CA CYS A 67 -4.21 -11.92 21.69
C CYS A 67 -2.81 -11.34 21.78
N VAL A 68 -2.38 -10.67 20.72
CA VAL A 68 -1.16 -9.88 20.69
C VAL A 68 -1.54 -8.40 20.57
N CYS A 69 -0.95 -7.57 21.43
CA CYS A 69 -1.33 -6.17 21.58
C CYS A 69 -0.12 -5.25 21.39
N ALA A 70 -0.32 -4.13 20.69
CA ALA A 70 0.63 -3.02 20.63
C ALA A 70 0.16 -1.91 21.60
N PRO A 71 0.78 -1.76 22.79
CA PRO A 71 0.30 -0.83 23.81
C PRO A 71 0.31 0.63 23.38
N ILE A 72 1.27 1.02 22.55
CA ILE A 72 1.46 2.38 22.05
C ILE A 72 0.23 2.91 21.28
N ILE A 73 -0.44 2.03 20.56
CA ILE A 73 -1.64 2.33 19.75
C ILE A 73 -2.91 1.71 20.34
N ARG A 74 -2.82 1.04 21.49
CA ARG A 74 -3.92 0.35 22.17
C ARG A 74 -4.74 -0.54 21.23
N MET A 75 -4.06 -1.29 20.36
CA MET A 75 -4.69 -2.23 19.44
C MET A 75 -4.26 -3.65 19.75
N CYS A 76 -5.19 -4.60 19.61
CA CYS A 76 -4.98 -6.01 19.87
C CYS A 76 -5.57 -6.87 18.74
N VAL A 77 -4.91 -7.97 18.41
CA VAL A 77 -5.38 -8.95 17.42
C VAL A 77 -5.38 -10.33 18.05
N ARG A 78 -6.43 -11.11 17.80
CA ARG A 78 -6.55 -12.49 18.25
C ARG A 78 -5.46 -13.35 17.61
N ILE A 79 -4.81 -14.17 18.42
CA ILE A 79 -3.85 -15.19 17.98
C ILE A 79 -4.32 -16.57 18.42
N ASP A 80 -3.75 -17.61 17.83
CA ASP A 80 -3.97 -18.97 18.29
C ASP A 80 -3.34 -19.18 19.67
N GLU A 81 -3.98 -19.99 20.50
CA GLU A 81 -3.46 -20.32 21.83
C GLU A 81 -2.13 -21.05 21.69
N ALA A 82 -1.18 -20.70 22.55
CA ALA A 82 0.02 -21.52 22.70
C ALA A 82 -0.42 -22.85 23.31
N ILE A 83 -0.14 -23.96 22.61
CA ILE A 83 -0.37 -25.29 23.17
C ILE A 83 0.45 -25.38 24.45
N ARG A 84 -0.23 -25.39 25.60
CA ARG A 84 0.37 -25.72 26.89
C ARG A 84 0.30 -27.23 27.01
N ASP A 85 1.46 -27.89 27.03
CA ASP A 85 1.51 -29.28 27.48
C ASP A 85 1.05 -29.30 28.94
N THR A 86 -0.22 -29.62 29.18
CA THR A 86 -0.63 -30.17 30.47
C THR A 86 -0.23 -31.63 30.45
N ASP A 87 1.03 -31.87 30.83
CA ASP A 87 1.46 -33.17 31.33
C ASP A 87 0.75 -33.40 32.66
N ASP A 88 -0.38 -34.11 32.61
CA ASP A 88 -0.82 -34.94 33.73
C ASP A 88 -1.87 -35.95 33.25
N THR A 89 -1.45 -36.87 32.38
CA THR A 89 -1.93 -38.26 32.46
C THR A 89 -0.99 -39.14 31.66
N SER A 90 -0.19 -39.89 32.40
CA SER A 90 0.53 -41.06 31.93
C SER A 90 -0.42 -41.99 31.18
N ASP A 91 -0.27 -42.10 29.86
CA ASP A 91 -0.51 -43.37 29.19
C ASP A 91 0.51 -43.55 28.07
N SER A 92 1.33 -44.57 28.29
CA SER A 92 2.48 -44.93 27.48
C SER A 92 1.99 -45.67 26.24
N ASN A 93 2.16 -45.06 25.06
CA ASN A 93 2.39 -45.66 23.73
C ASN A 93 1.65 -44.90 22.62
N ALA A 94 2.21 -43.77 22.21
CA ALA A 94 1.99 -43.26 20.86
C ALA A 94 3.25 -42.56 20.37
N THR A 95 3.70 -42.98 19.19
CA THR A 95 4.94 -42.66 18.51
C THR A 95 5.19 -41.15 18.48
N ALA A 96 6.18 -40.70 19.25
CA ALA A 96 6.57 -39.30 19.38
C ALA A 96 7.06 -38.72 18.05
N THR A 97 6.20 -37.91 17.41
CA THR A 97 6.60 -36.91 16.42
C THR A 97 6.22 -35.55 16.98
N GLY A 98 7.24 -34.71 17.21
CA GLY A 98 7.25 -33.64 18.20
C GLY A 98 6.15 -32.59 18.07
N LYS A 99 5.43 -32.37 19.17
CA LYS A 99 4.61 -31.16 19.38
C LYS A 99 5.41 -30.22 20.27
N SER A 100 6.24 -29.37 19.66
CA SER A 100 6.90 -28.26 20.37
C SER A 100 5.95 -27.07 20.45
N ALA A 101 5.92 -26.39 21.59
CA ALA A 101 5.18 -25.14 21.79
C ALA A 101 5.46 -24.15 20.65
N LEU A 102 4.42 -23.72 19.93
CA LEU A 102 4.55 -22.82 18.78
C LEU A 102 5.03 -21.44 19.24
N ARG A 103 6.13 -20.94 18.67
CA ARG A 103 6.59 -19.57 18.95
C ARG A 103 5.58 -18.57 18.39
N LEU A 104 5.54 -17.36 18.96
CA LEU A 104 4.64 -16.29 18.47
C LEU A 104 4.80 -16.04 16.96
N ALA A 105 6.04 -16.09 16.46
CA ALA A 105 6.36 -15.94 15.05
C ALA A 105 5.72 -17.01 14.14
N ASP A 106 5.40 -18.18 14.68
CA ASP A 106 4.77 -19.29 13.94
C ASP A 106 3.24 -19.17 13.95
N ARG A 107 2.67 -18.42 14.91
CA ARG A 107 1.22 -18.20 15.09
C ARG A 107 0.71 -16.94 14.39
N ILE A 108 1.61 -16.10 13.90
CA ILE A 108 1.26 -14.88 13.16
C ILE A 108 1.36 -15.16 11.66
N ILE A 109 0.26 -14.91 10.95
CA ILE A 109 0.20 -15.09 9.50
C ILE A 109 1.19 -14.13 8.83
N LYS A 110 2.03 -14.66 7.94
CA LYS A 110 2.98 -13.85 7.18
C LYS A 110 2.28 -13.26 5.96
N MET A 111 2.52 -11.97 5.70
CA MET A 111 1.87 -11.25 4.59
C MET A 111 2.06 -11.95 3.24
N TRP A 112 3.25 -12.50 2.98
CA TRP A 112 3.56 -13.18 1.72
C TRP A 112 2.81 -14.51 1.55
N GLU A 113 2.29 -15.10 2.63
CA GLU A 113 1.44 -16.30 2.57
C GLU A 113 0.00 -15.93 2.13
N ILE A 114 -0.47 -14.71 2.45
CA ILE A 114 -1.78 -14.18 2.04
C ILE A 114 -1.75 -13.66 0.60
N SER A 115 -0.61 -13.08 0.19
CA SER A 115 -0.46 -12.43 -1.12
C SER A 115 -0.43 -13.41 -2.30
N SER A 116 -0.16 -14.70 -2.08
CA SER A 116 -0.13 -15.71 -3.15
C SER A 116 -1.50 -16.32 -3.45
N THR A 117 -2.45 -16.23 -2.52
CA THR A 117 -3.77 -16.88 -2.59
C THR A 117 -4.92 -15.92 -2.91
N THR A 118 -4.68 -14.61 -2.81
CA THR A 118 -5.72 -13.60 -3.08
C THR A 118 -5.43 -12.96 -4.43
N GLU A 119 -6.41 -12.95 -5.34
CA GLU A 119 -6.29 -12.16 -6.56
C GLU A 119 -5.84 -10.73 -6.19
N PRO A 120 -4.86 -10.14 -6.91
CA PRO A 120 -4.37 -8.82 -6.58
C PRO A 120 -5.54 -7.83 -6.54
N PRO A 121 -5.58 -6.93 -5.54
CA PRO A 121 -6.65 -5.96 -5.41
C PRO A 121 -6.88 -5.23 -6.73
N ARG A 122 -8.15 -4.88 -7.04
CA ARG A 122 -8.55 -4.27 -8.32
C ARG A 122 -7.65 -3.10 -8.75
N ILE A 123 -7.17 -2.32 -7.78
CA ILE A 123 -6.26 -1.18 -8.00
C ILE A 123 -4.94 -1.63 -8.65
N ILE A 124 -4.33 -2.71 -8.16
CA ILE A 124 -3.06 -3.25 -8.69
C ILE A 124 -3.29 -3.81 -10.10
N LYS A 125 -4.40 -4.53 -10.30
CA LYS A 125 -4.80 -5.03 -11.63
C LYS A 125 -4.99 -3.88 -12.62
N GLU A 126 -5.65 -2.80 -12.21
CA GLU A 126 -5.90 -1.63 -13.04
C GLU A 126 -4.60 -0.86 -13.36
N GLN A 127 -3.71 -0.71 -12.38
CA GLN A 127 -2.39 -0.10 -12.61
C GLN A 127 -1.56 -0.93 -13.58
N GLU A 128 -1.48 -2.25 -13.42
CA GLU A 128 -0.74 -3.11 -14.34
C GLU A 128 -1.36 -3.08 -15.75
N GLN A 129 -2.70 -3.00 -15.85
CA GLN A 129 -3.39 -2.83 -17.12
C GLN A 129 -3.08 -1.49 -17.78
N LYS A 130 -3.03 -0.39 -17.01
CA LYS A 130 -2.64 0.92 -17.51
C LYS A 130 -1.19 0.92 -17.98
N GLU A 131 -0.26 0.37 -17.20
CA GLU A 131 1.15 0.23 -17.59
C GLU A 131 1.33 -0.60 -18.87
N LYS A 132 0.54 -1.67 -19.03
CA LYS A 132 0.49 -2.44 -20.27
C LYS A 132 -0.04 -1.61 -21.44
N ALA A 133 -1.14 -0.89 -21.24
CA ALA A 133 -1.77 -0.07 -22.28
C ALA A 133 -0.87 1.09 -22.74
N PHE A 134 -0.13 1.72 -21.81
CA PHE A 134 0.85 2.76 -22.13
C PHE A 134 2.21 2.21 -22.58
N GLY A 135 2.40 0.88 -22.60
CA GLY A 135 3.67 0.26 -22.97
C GLY A 135 4.82 0.60 -22.02
N LEU A 136 4.51 0.87 -20.75
CA LEU A 136 5.46 1.19 -19.68
C LEU A 136 5.90 -0.05 -18.89
N LYS A 137 5.27 -1.20 -19.13
CA LYS A 137 5.60 -2.44 -18.42
C LYS A 137 7.08 -2.79 -18.60
N GLY A 138 7.80 -2.88 -17.49
CA GLY A 138 9.23 -3.23 -17.45
C GLY A 138 10.18 -2.07 -17.75
N MET A 139 9.69 -0.84 -17.92
CA MET A 139 10.54 0.35 -17.98
C MET A 139 10.89 0.80 -16.55
N SER A 140 12.18 0.83 -16.23
CA SER A 140 12.69 1.37 -14.95
C SER A 140 13.49 2.66 -15.14
N ASP A 141 13.96 2.94 -16.35
CA ASP A 141 14.75 4.13 -16.64
C ASP A 141 13.85 5.38 -16.77
N PRO A 142 14.11 6.45 -15.99
CA PRO A 142 13.25 7.63 -15.97
C PRO A 142 13.25 8.39 -17.31
N ILE A 143 14.32 8.32 -18.10
CA ILE A 143 14.41 8.98 -19.42
C ILE A 143 13.55 8.21 -20.42
N ALA A 144 13.63 6.88 -20.42
CA ALA A 144 12.81 6.00 -21.26
C ALA A 144 11.31 6.14 -20.94
N ILE A 145 10.96 6.19 -19.65
CA ILE A 145 9.56 6.42 -19.22
C ILE A 145 9.05 7.77 -19.73
N LYS A 146 9.84 8.84 -19.58
CA LYS A 146 9.45 10.18 -20.04
C LYS A 146 9.31 10.24 -21.57
N ALA A 147 10.24 9.63 -22.30
CA ALA A 147 10.18 9.55 -23.76
C ALA A 147 8.91 8.82 -24.20
N LYS A 148 8.63 7.64 -23.63
CA LYS A 148 7.45 6.84 -23.95
C LYS A 148 6.15 7.55 -23.60
N ALA A 149 6.09 8.20 -22.44
CA ALA A 149 4.93 8.98 -22.04
C ALA A 149 4.68 10.16 -22.99
N SER A 150 5.74 10.84 -23.43
CA SER A 150 5.64 11.95 -24.37
C SER A 150 5.13 11.50 -25.75
N GLU A 151 5.62 10.37 -26.26
CA GLU A 151 5.13 9.77 -27.51
C GLU A 151 3.66 9.39 -27.43
N ASN A 152 3.25 8.72 -26.35
CA ASN A 152 1.85 8.34 -26.14
C ASN A 152 0.93 9.57 -26.09
N LEU A 153 1.39 10.66 -25.46
CA LEU A 153 0.64 11.91 -25.39
C LEU A 153 0.51 12.56 -26.77
N ILE A 154 1.59 12.63 -27.56
CA ILE A 154 1.54 13.15 -28.94
C ILE A 154 0.57 12.34 -29.78
N PHE A 155 0.63 11.00 -29.69
CA PHE A 155 -0.27 10.12 -30.42
C PHE A 155 -1.74 10.32 -30.02
N ALA A 156 -2.02 10.40 -28.72
CA ALA A 156 -3.37 10.62 -28.20
C ALA A 156 -3.93 11.97 -28.67
N VAL A 157 -3.16 13.06 -28.52
CA VAL A 157 -3.58 14.41 -28.92
C VAL A 157 -3.78 14.50 -30.43
N ASN A 158 -2.93 13.86 -31.24
CA ASN A 158 -3.08 13.88 -32.69
C ASN A 158 -4.36 13.21 -33.18
N ASN A 159 -4.86 12.19 -32.46
CA ASN A 159 -6.10 11.49 -32.78
C ASN A 159 -7.38 12.26 -32.38
N LEU A 160 -7.25 13.38 -31.66
CA LEU A 160 -8.39 14.24 -31.32
C LEU A 160 -8.78 15.16 -32.48
N ASN A 161 -10.06 15.47 -32.58
CA ASN A 161 -10.55 16.48 -33.52
C ASN A 161 -10.22 17.91 -33.00
N ASP A 162 -10.35 18.92 -33.86
CA ASP A 162 -9.98 20.30 -33.49
C ASP A 162 -10.87 20.89 -32.38
N THR A 163 -12.13 20.48 -32.30
CA THR A 163 -13.06 20.90 -31.24
C THR A 163 -12.61 20.36 -29.88
N ASP A 164 -12.22 19.09 -29.82
CA ASP A 164 -11.72 18.41 -28.63
C ASP A 164 -10.35 18.95 -28.23
N LYS A 165 -9.46 19.20 -29.20
CA LYS A 165 -8.18 19.88 -28.96
C LYS A 165 -8.37 21.28 -28.38
N SER A 166 -9.33 22.04 -28.89
CA SER A 166 -9.66 23.37 -28.40
C SER A 166 -10.23 23.31 -26.98
N SER A 167 -11.11 22.34 -26.69
CA SER A 167 -11.77 22.21 -25.38
C SER A 167 -10.82 21.80 -24.25
N ILE A 168 -9.77 21.02 -24.55
CA ILE A 168 -8.73 20.65 -23.59
C ILE A 168 -7.58 21.66 -23.51
N SER A 169 -7.53 22.63 -24.42
CA SER A 169 -6.50 23.68 -24.44
C SER A 169 -6.85 24.80 -23.45
N TYR A 170 -5.87 25.64 -23.14
CA TYR A 170 -6.08 26.82 -22.31
C TYR A 170 -6.97 27.85 -23.00
N SER A 171 -7.85 28.50 -22.22
CA SER A 171 -8.59 29.66 -22.71
C SER A 171 -7.64 30.86 -22.92
N LYS A 172 -8.03 31.79 -23.80
CA LYS A 172 -7.19 32.99 -24.08
C LYS A 172 -6.92 33.81 -22.81
N GLN A 173 -7.91 33.93 -21.93
CA GLN A 173 -7.82 34.70 -20.69
C GLN A 173 -6.97 34.00 -19.63
N GLU A 174 -6.93 32.68 -19.63
CA GLU A 174 -6.06 31.90 -18.75
C GLU A 174 -4.60 31.96 -19.21
N PHE A 175 -4.37 31.89 -20.52
CA PHE A 175 -3.02 31.90 -21.09
C PHE A 175 -2.40 33.31 -21.11
N ILE A 176 -3.18 34.35 -21.46
CA ILE A 176 -2.69 35.72 -21.66
C ILE A 176 -2.96 36.55 -20.39
N THR A 177 -1.97 36.63 -19.52
CA THR A 177 -2.07 37.39 -18.26
C THR A 177 -1.83 38.89 -18.43
N LYS A 178 -1.05 39.30 -19.43
CA LYS A 178 -0.80 40.71 -19.79
C LYS A 178 -0.64 40.83 -21.31
N CYS A 179 -1.20 41.89 -21.89
CA CYS A 179 -1.15 42.15 -23.32
C CYS A 179 -0.83 43.64 -23.56
N SER A 180 0.27 43.95 -24.25
CA SER A 180 0.60 45.31 -24.68
C SER A 180 1.30 45.29 -26.04
N PHE A 181 0.87 46.16 -26.95
CA PHE A 181 1.48 46.33 -28.27
C PHE A 181 1.60 47.83 -28.57
N ASN A 182 2.80 48.29 -28.98
CA ASN A 182 3.10 49.71 -29.19
C ASN A 182 2.67 50.63 -28.03
N GLY A 183 2.85 50.17 -26.79
CA GLY A 183 2.53 50.94 -25.59
C GLY A 183 1.04 51.02 -25.24
N ARG A 184 0.16 50.28 -25.93
CA ARG A 184 -1.28 50.21 -25.64
C ARG A 184 -1.68 48.81 -25.21
N GLN A 185 -2.59 48.73 -24.23
CA GLN A 185 -3.14 47.46 -23.78
C GLN A 185 -4.02 46.84 -24.87
N CYS A 186 -3.78 45.57 -25.21
CA CYS A 186 -4.56 44.86 -26.22
C CYS A 186 -5.75 44.10 -25.64
N SER A 187 -6.80 43.95 -26.45
CA SER A 187 -7.95 43.09 -26.13
C SER A 187 -7.62 41.64 -26.41
N VAL A 188 -7.73 40.79 -25.38
CA VAL A 188 -7.44 39.36 -25.43
C VAL A 188 -8.46 38.61 -26.32
N GLU A 189 -9.70 39.10 -26.42
CA GLU A 189 -10.76 38.48 -27.22
C GLU A 189 -10.50 38.60 -28.72
N THR A 190 -10.12 39.80 -29.16
CA THR A 190 -9.93 40.15 -30.58
C THR A 190 -8.55 39.75 -31.12
N PHE A 191 -7.69 39.19 -30.27
CA PHE A 191 -6.33 38.82 -30.67
C PHE A 191 -6.36 37.61 -31.63
N LEU A 192 -5.87 37.84 -32.86
CA LEU A 192 -5.49 36.82 -33.83
C LEU A 192 -3.97 36.67 -33.76
N LEU A 193 -3.48 35.53 -33.27
CA LEU A 193 -2.06 35.17 -33.32
C LEU A 193 -1.72 34.74 -34.75
N THR A 194 -1.33 35.69 -35.60
CA THR A 194 -0.66 35.38 -36.86
C THR A 194 0.84 35.28 -36.59
N LEU A 195 1.37 34.06 -36.59
CA LEU A 195 2.82 33.85 -36.61
C LEU A 195 3.34 34.30 -37.97
N ALA A 196 4.06 35.43 -38.00
CA ALA A 196 4.81 35.83 -39.18
C ALA A 196 5.96 34.84 -39.36
N THR A 197 5.84 33.96 -40.35
CA THR A 197 6.96 33.16 -40.85
C THR A 197 7.82 34.08 -41.70
N THR A 198 9.01 34.44 -41.21
CA THR A 198 10.08 35.05 -42.02
C THR A 198 10.81 33.99 -42.82
#